data_AF-A0A5S4TA11-F1
#
_entry.id   AF-A0A5S4TA11-F1
#
_cell.length_a   1.000
_cell.length_b   1.000
_cell.length_c   1.000
_cell.angle_alpha   90.00
_cell.angle_beta   90.00
_cell.angle_gamma   90.00
#
_symmetry.space_group_name_H-M   'P 1'
#
loop_
_entity.id
_entity.type
_entity.pdbx_description
1 polymer ?
#
loop_
_entity_poly.entity_id
_entity_poly.type
_entity_poly.pdbx_seq_one_letter_code
_entity_poly.pdbx_strand_id
1 'polypeptide(L)'
;SRAYDGIVGERLEALDEEVVPGYDTWGGFLQRRVAPAMRTCRSVEERQANLSRKLTRATTLLRTWVDGEVERQNRDLLASMNNRARLQLRLQQTVEGLSVAAVSYYVVGLIGYLAKGASFFGHAFAPEVVTAASVPVAI
;
A
#
# COMPACT_ATOMS: atom_id res chain seq x y z
N SER A 1 45.96 -0.85 -2.46
CA SER A 1 45.20 -0.55 -3.68
C SER A 1 45.51 -1.66 -4.68
N ARG A 2 44.52 -2.49 -5.07
CA ARG A 2 44.73 -3.69 -5.91
C ARG A 2 45.41 -3.32 -7.24
N ALA A 3 45.03 -2.20 -7.84
CA ALA A 3 45.67 -1.67 -9.04
C ALA A 3 47.16 -1.36 -8.82
N TYR A 4 47.53 -0.85 -7.65
CA TYR A 4 48.93 -0.57 -7.31
C TYR A 4 49.77 -1.82 -7.13
N ASP A 5 49.20 -2.91 -6.59
CA ASP A 5 49.90 -4.20 -6.47
C ASP A 5 50.24 -4.78 -7.84
N GLY A 6 49.30 -4.70 -8.79
CA GLY A 6 49.54 -5.09 -10.19
C GLY A 6 50.63 -4.24 -10.86
N ILE A 7 50.56 -2.92 -10.71
CA ILE A 7 51.58 -2.01 -11.26
C ILE A 7 52.96 -2.31 -10.66
N VAL A 8 53.06 -2.52 -9.34
CA VAL A 8 54.33 -2.85 -8.68
C VAL A 8 54.87 -4.18 -9.19
N GLY A 9 54.01 -5.20 -9.36
CA GLY A 9 54.37 -6.48 -9.95
C GLY A 9 54.95 -6.33 -11.37
N GLU A 10 54.23 -5.66 -12.28
CA GLU A 10 54.70 -5.41 -13.64
C GLU A 10 56.03 -4.65 -13.67
N ARG A 11 56.22 -3.68 -12.76
CA ARG A 11 57.48 -2.91 -12.69
C ARG A 11 58.63 -3.75 -12.17
N LEU A 12 58.39 -4.66 -11.22
CA LEU A 12 59.40 -5.59 -10.73
C LEU A 12 59.76 -6.64 -11.80
N GLU A 13 58.80 -7.12 -12.57
CA GLU A 13 59.05 -8.00 -13.71
C GLU A 13 59.85 -7.28 -14.82
N ALA A 14 59.53 -6.03 -15.11
CA ALA A 14 60.21 -5.23 -16.13
C ALA A 14 61.67 -4.88 -15.78
N LEU A 15 62.09 -5.04 -14.52
CA LEU A 15 63.48 -4.85 -14.11
C LEU A 15 64.40 -5.99 -14.57
N ASP A 16 63.82 -7.14 -14.98
CA ASP A 16 64.54 -8.33 -15.46
C ASP A 16 65.70 -8.72 -14.53
N GLU A 17 65.37 -8.89 -13.25
CA GLU A 17 66.37 -9.11 -12.19
C GLU A 17 67.10 -10.45 -12.36
N GLU A 18 68.43 -10.40 -12.49
CA GLU A 18 69.28 -11.58 -12.44
C GLU A 18 69.61 -12.01 -11.01
N VAL A 19 69.63 -13.32 -10.77
CA VAL A 19 69.94 -13.88 -9.46
C VAL A 19 71.44 -13.83 -9.20
N VAL A 20 71.86 -13.04 -8.21
CA VAL A 20 73.25 -13.03 -7.73
C VAL A 20 73.39 -14.01 -6.56
N PRO A 21 74.31 -14.99 -6.62
CA PRO A 21 74.50 -15.95 -5.53
C PRO A 21 74.76 -15.25 -4.19
N GLY A 22 73.99 -15.63 -3.16
CA GLY A 22 74.12 -15.08 -1.80
C GLY A 22 73.25 -13.85 -1.51
N TYR A 23 72.51 -13.31 -2.48
CA TYR A 23 71.63 -12.16 -2.30
C TYR A 23 70.18 -12.49 -2.73
N ASP A 24 69.21 -11.85 -2.07
CA ASP A 24 67.80 -11.91 -2.46
C ASP A 24 67.52 -10.88 -3.57
N THR A 25 66.63 -11.22 -4.50
CA THR A 25 66.09 -10.28 -5.50
C THR A 25 65.14 -9.29 -4.83
N TRP A 26 65.05 -8.07 -5.36
CA TRP A 26 64.09 -7.06 -4.90
C TRP A 26 62.65 -7.57 -5.09
N GLY A 27 62.37 -8.17 -6.25
CA GLY A 27 61.12 -8.86 -6.51
C GLY A 27 60.79 -9.90 -5.43
N GLY A 28 61.72 -10.80 -5.12
CA GLY A 28 61.52 -11.84 -4.10
C GLY A 28 61.30 -11.30 -2.68
N PHE A 29 62.07 -10.29 -2.29
CA PHE A 29 61.95 -9.64 -0.99
C PHE A 29 60.61 -8.91 -0.83
N LEU A 30 60.24 -8.09 -1.81
CA LEU A 30 58.98 -7.32 -1.78
C LEU A 30 57.78 -8.24 -1.89
N GLN A 31 57.81 -9.26 -2.75
CA GLN A 31 56.75 -10.27 -2.85
C GLN A 31 56.49 -10.93 -1.48
N ARG A 32 57.55 -11.38 -0.77
CA ARG A 32 57.41 -12.01 0.55
C ARG A 32 56.82 -11.07 1.60
N ARG A 33 57.21 -9.80 1.60
CA ARG A 33 56.75 -8.82 2.60
C ARG A 33 55.37 -8.24 2.31
N VAL A 34 55.05 -7.99 1.04
CA VAL A 34 53.84 -7.24 0.63
C VAL A 34 52.67 -8.18 0.31
N ALA A 35 52.94 -9.40 -0.20
CA ALA A 35 51.87 -10.34 -0.57
C ALA A 35 50.91 -10.67 0.59
N PRO A 36 51.34 -10.86 1.86
CA PRO A 36 50.42 -11.10 2.97
C PRO A 36 49.40 -9.96 3.15
N ALA A 37 49.85 -8.71 3.15
CA ALA A 37 48.97 -7.55 3.28
C ALA A 37 48.00 -7.43 2.10
N MET A 38 48.47 -7.69 0.88
CA MET A 38 47.65 -7.64 -0.32
C MET A 38 46.61 -8.77 -0.39
N ARG A 39 46.90 -9.95 0.16
CA ARG A 39 45.89 -11.02 0.33
C ARG A 39 44.77 -10.58 1.28
N THR A 40 45.11 -9.91 2.39
CA THR A 40 44.11 -9.34 3.31
C THR A 40 43.25 -8.29 2.62
N CYS A 41 43.86 -7.35 1.88
CA CYS A 41 43.10 -6.34 1.14
C CYS A 41 42.11 -6.97 0.15
N ARG A 42 42.53 -8.00 -0.60
CA ARG A 42 41.66 -8.74 -1.53
C ARG A 42 40.52 -9.46 -0.80
N SER A 43 40.82 -10.15 0.31
CA SER A 43 39.82 -10.84 1.12
C SER A 43 38.76 -9.87 1.69
N VAL A 44 39.19 -8.71 2.17
CA VAL A 44 38.28 -7.66 2.69
C VAL A 44 37.40 -7.09 1.58
N GLU A 45 37.97 -6.81 0.42
CA GLU A 45 37.23 -6.32 -0.76
C GLU A 45 36.16 -7.33 -1.22
N GLU A 46 36.50 -8.62 -1.31
CA GLU A 46 35.56 -9.68 -1.65
C GLU A 46 34.45 -9.83 -0.61
N ARG A 47 34.80 -9.73 0.68
CA ARG A 47 33.84 -9.76 1.77
C ARG A 47 32.90 -8.55 1.74
N GLN A 48 33.42 -7.35 1.45
CA GLN A 48 32.63 -6.13 1.29
C GLN A 48 31.66 -6.26 0.11
N ALA A 49 32.13 -6.75 -1.04
CA ALA A 49 31.27 -6.99 -2.20
C ALA A 49 30.18 -8.04 -1.91
N ASN A 50 30.53 -9.12 -1.19
CA ASN A 50 29.56 -10.13 -0.77
C ASN A 50 28.51 -9.55 0.19
N LEU A 51 28.94 -8.77 1.18
CA LEU A 51 28.07 -8.12 2.15
C LEU A 51 27.12 -7.13 1.47
N SER A 52 27.65 -6.30 0.55
CA SER A 52 26.85 -5.36 -0.24
C SER A 52 25.72 -6.09 -1.00
N ARG A 53 26.04 -7.19 -1.71
CA ARG A 53 25.04 -8.01 -2.40
C ARG A 53 23.99 -8.59 -1.45
N LYS A 54 24.41 -9.09 -0.28
CA LYS A 54 23.50 -9.62 0.75
C LYS A 54 22.58 -8.53 1.31
N LEU A 55 23.11 -7.35 1.58
CA LEU A 55 22.37 -6.21 2.12
C LEU A 55 21.34 -5.72 1.11
N THR A 56 21.71 -5.56 -0.17
CA THR A 56 20.77 -5.23 -1.24
C THR A 56 19.62 -6.23 -1.30
N ARG A 57 19.91 -7.55 -1.25
CA ARG A 57 18.88 -8.59 -1.23
C ARG A 57 17.97 -8.50 -0.01
N ALA A 58 18.55 -8.28 1.18
CA ALA A 58 17.79 -8.13 2.42
C ALA A 58 16.87 -6.90 2.38
N THR A 59 17.36 -5.76 1.88
CA THR A 59 16.55 -4.54 1.71
C THR A 59 15.40 -4.76 0.73
N THR A 60 15.63 -5.45 -0.39
CA THR A 60 14.55 -5.77 -1.33
C THR A 60 13.48 -6.63 -0.68
N LEU A 61 13.87 -7.68 0.06
CA LEU A 61 12.92 -8.55 0.75
C LEU A 61 12.12 -7.81 1.83
N LEU A 62 12.78 -6.94 2.61
CA LEU A 62 12.10 -6.11 3.60
C LEU A 62 11.09 -5.17 2.96
N ARG A 63 11.47 -4.54 1.84
CA ARG A 63 10.55 -3.67 1.09
C ARG A 63 9.32 -4.44 0.62
N THR A 64 9.51 -5.61 -0.01
CA THR A 64 8.39 -6.45 -0.43
C THR A 64 7.49 -6.89 0.73
N TRP A 65 8.07 -7.21 1.89
CA TRP A 65 7.30 -7.58 3.06
C TRP A 65 6.47 -6.41 3.61
N VAL A 66 7.06 -5.21 3.68
CA VAL A 66 6.36 -3.99 4.08
C VAL A 66 5.24 -3.64 3.10
N ASP A 67 5.51 -3.70 1.80
CA ASP A 67 4.52 -3.41 0.76
C ASP A 67 3.32 -4.37 0.88
N GLY A 68 3.57 -5.66 1.11
CA GLY A 68 2.52 -6.65 1.32
C GLY A 68 1.69 -6.41 2.59
N GLU A 69 2.32 -5.97 3.69
CA GLU A 69 1.60 -5.65 4.93
C GLU A 69 0.73 -4.39 4.77
N VAL A 70 1.21 -3.39 4.02
CA VAL A 70 0.42 -2.18 3.70
C VAL A 70 -0.77 -2.54 2.80
N GLU A 71 -0.58 -3.39 1.80
CA GLU A 71 -1.68 -3.89 0.97
C GLU A 71 -2.72 -4.65 1.79
N ARG A 72 -2.27 -5.49 2.74
CA ARG A 72 -3.15 -6.22 3.65
C ARG A 72 -3.96 -5.26 4.53
N GLN A 73 -3.31 -4.26 5.14
CA GLN A 73 -4.00 -3.24 5.94
C GLN A 73 -5.02 -2.46 5.12
N ASN A 74 -4.67 -2.05 3.90
CA ASN A 74 -5.59 -1.37 3.00
C ASN A 74 -6.80 -2.25 2.66
N ARG A 75 -6.58 -3.53 2.37
CA ARG A 75 -7.66 -4.49 2.11
C ARG A 75 -8.60 -4.62 3.31
N ASP A 76 -8.05 -4.78 4.51
CA ASP A 76 -8.83 -4.91 5.75
C ASP A 76 -9.62 -3.62 6.05
N LEU A 77 -9.00 -2.45 5.82
CA LEU A 77 -9.66 -1.16 5.95
C LEU A 77 -10.82 -1.00 4.96
N LEU A 78 -10.61 -1.32 3.67
CA LEU A 78 -11.67 -1.29 2.66
C LEU A 78 -12.82 -2.25 2.98
N ALA A 79 -12.50 -3.45 3.49
CA ALA A 79 -13.51 -4.41 3.93
C ALA A 79 -14.35 -3.85 5.10
N SER A 80 -13.71 -3.21 6.08
CA SER A 80 -14.39 -2.56 7.20
C SER A 80 -15.27 -1.39 6.74
N MET A 81 -14.80 -0.58 5.79
CA MET A 81 -15.56 0.54 5.22
C MET A 81 -16.80 0.04 4.48
N ASN A 82 -16.67 -1.01 3.67
CA ASN A 82 -17.80 -1.59 2.95
C ASN A 82 -18.87 -2.12 3.92
N ASN A 83 -18.46 -2.81 4.98
CA ASN A 83 -19.40 -3.26 6.02
C ASN A 83 -20.13 -2.10 6.70
N ARG A 84 -19.40 -1.03 7.05
CA ARG A 84 -19.99 0.18 7.64
C ARG A 84 -20.94 0.88 6.67
N ALA A 85 -20.56 1.03 5.41
CA ALA A 85 -21.39 1.64 4.38
C ALA A 85 -22.69 0.86 4.17
N ARG A 86 -22.63 -0.48 4.13
CA ARG A 86 -23.84 -1.33 4.07
C ARG A 86 -24.76 -1.13 5.26
N LEU A 87 -24.21 -1.04 6.47
CA LEU A 87 -25.01 -0.78 7.67
C LEU A 87 -25.64 0.61 7.63
N GLN A 88 -24.88 1.62 7.21
CA GLN A 88 -25.38 2.98 7.04
C GLN A 88 -26.52 3.04 6.01
N LEU A 89 -26.39 2.35 4.88
CA LEU A 89 -27.45 2.24 3.88
C LEU A 89 -28.72 1.59 4.46
N ARG A 90 -28.59 0.52 5.24
CA ARG A 90 -29.75 -0.12 5.90
C ARG A 90 -30.41 0.83 6.89
N LEU A 91 -29.64 1.51 7.73
CA LEU A 91 -30.17 2.49 8.68
C LEU A 91 -30.88 3.64 7.95
N GLN A 92 -30.27 4.16 6.89
CA GLN A 92 -30.88 5.20 6.07
C GLN A 92 -32.20 4.74 5.44
N GLN A 93 -32.23 3.55 4.83
CA GLN A 93 -33.46 2.97 4.28
C GLN A 93 -34.54 2.77 5.36
N THR A 94 -34.17 2.36 6.58
CA THR A 94 -35.14 2.23 7.67
C THR A 94 -35.72 3.58 8.12
N VAL A 95 -34.92 4.65 8.09
CA VAL A 95 -35.38 6.01 8.43
C VAL A 95 -36.23 6.60 7.31
N GLU A 96 -35.82 6.39 6.05
CA GLU A 96 -36.59 6.82 4.88
C GLU A 96 -37.96 6.17 4.86
N GLY A 97 -38.06 4.86 5.07
CA GLY A 97 -39.35 4.14 5.14
C GLY A 97 -40.28 4.65 6.25
N LEU A 98 -39.74 4.96 7.44
CA LEU A 98 -40.52 5.56 8.53
C LEU A 98 -40.97 6.99 8.19
N SER A 99 -40.12 7.77 7.54
CA SER A 99 -40.44 9.14 7.14
C SER A 99 -41.55 9.19 6.10
N VAL A 100 -41.54 8.27 5.12
CA VAL A 100 -42.62 8.13 4.13
C VAL A 100 -43.92 7.86 4.87
N ALA A 101 -43.99 6.83 5.71
CA ALA A 101 -45.20 6.50 6.46
C ALA A 101 -45.75 7.68 7.28
N ALA A 102 -44.88 8.45 7.94
CA ALA A 102 -45.27 9.64 8.70
C ALA A 102 -45.82 10.75 7.80
N VAL A 103 -45.15 11.06 6.69
CA VAL A 103 -45.60 12.09 5.73
C VAL A 103 -46.90 11.66 5.04
N SER A 104 -47.00 10.40 4.60
CA SER A 104 -48.21 9.84 3.97
C SER A 104 -49.43 9.98 4.87
N TYR A 105 -49.30 9.73 6.18
CA TYR A 105 -50.39 9.91 7.14
C TYR A 105 -50.90 11.36 7.16
N TYR A 106 -50.00 12.34 7.22
CA TYR A 106 -50.36 13.76 7.20
C TYR A 106 -50.98 14.17 5.86
N VAL A 107 -50.44 13.69 4.73
CA VAL A 107 -50.96 13.98 3.38
C VAL A 107 -52.38 13.45 3.23
N VAL A 108 -52.64 12.19 3.59
CA VAL A 108 -53.98 11.58 3.55
C VAL A 108 -54.94 12.35 4.46
N GLY A 109 -54.51 12.73 5.67
CA GLY A 109 -55.29 13.56 6.57
C GLY A 109 -55.66 14.92 5.97
N LEU A 110 -54.70 15.59 5.32
CA LEU A 110 -54.91 16.89 4.67
C LEU A 110 -55.88 16.79 3.49
N ILE A 111 -55.75 15.74 2.66
CA ILE A 111 -56.70 15.46 1.57
C ILE A 111 -58.10 15.21 2.13
N GLY A 112 -58.21 14.47 3.23
CA GLY A 112 -59.49 14.24 3.91
C GLY A 112 -60.16 15.53 4.41
N TYR A 113 -59.38 16.47 4.96
CA TYR A 113 -59.91 17.79 5.35
C TYR A 113 -60.34 18.63 4.14
N LEU A 114 -59.56 18.62 3.05
CA LEU A 114 -59.92 19.31 1.81
C LEU A 114 -61.22 18.73 1.20
N ALA A 115 -61.37 17.41 1.18
CA ALA A 115 -62.58 16.75 0.69
C ALA A 115 -63.81 17.09 1.52
N LYS A 116 -63.68 17.14 2.86
CA LYS A 116 -64.75 17.61 3.76
C LYS A 116 -65.10 19.08 3.51
N GLY A 117 -64.11 19.95 3.31
CA GLY A 117 -64.33 21.36 2.99
C GLY A 117 -65.01 21.59 1.63
N ALA A 118 -64.63 20.83 0.60
CA ALA A 118 -65.24 20.89 -0.72
C ALA A 118 -66.69 20.37 -0.73
N SER A 119 -67.01 19.40 0.13
CA SER A 119 -68.39 18.88 0.26
C SER A 119 -69.40 19.94 0.73
N PHE A 120 -68.94 21.04 1.35
CA PHE A 120 -69.78 22.20 1.69
C PHE A 120 -70.15 23.06 0.46
N PHE A 121 -69.42 22.99 -0.66
CA PHE A 121 -69.59 23.87 -1.82
C PHE A 121 -70.39 23.27 -2.98
N GLY A 122 -70.88 22.03 -2.86
CA GLY A 122 -71.70 21.38 -3.88
C GLY A 122 -71.08 20.09 -4.43
N HIS A 123 -71.94 19.14 -4.79
CA HIS A 123 -71.64 17.71 -5.02
C HIS A 123 -70.43 17.39 -5.91
N ALA A 124 -69.67 16.36 -5.49
CA ALA A 124 -69.30 15.29 -6.42
C ALA A 124 -68.92 13.96 -5.72
N PHE A 125 -68.33 13.94 -4.52
CA PHE A 125 -67.82 12.69 -3.94
C PHE A 125 -67.93 12.61 -2.41
N ALA A 126 -68.22 11.42 -1.88
CA ALA A 126 -68.15 11.14 -0.46
C ALA A 126 -66.69 11.34 0.02
N PRO A 127 -66.43 12.17 1.05
CA PRO A 127 -65.08 12.46 1.54
C PRO A 127 -64.28 11.20 1.92
N GLU A 128 -64.98 10.16 2.37
CA GLU A 128 -64.43 8.84 2.69
C GLU A 128 -63.82 8.15 1.47
N VAL A 129 -64.48 8.24 0.31
CA VAL A 129 -64.01 7.63 -0.95
C VAL A 129 -62.77 8.36 -1.47
N VAL A 130 -62.75 9.69 -1.39
CA VAL A 130 -61.59 10.51 -1.79
C VAL A 130 -60.40 10.24 -0.88
N THR A 131 -60.63 10.13 0.43
CA THR A 131 -59.57 9.82 1.41
C THR A 131 -59.02 8.40 1.18
N ALA A 132 -59.89 7.41 1.01
CA ALA A 132 -59.49 6.02 0.74
C ALA A 132 -58.72 5.88 -0.58
N ALA A 133 -59.13 6.59 -1.64
CA ALA A 133 -58.45 6.58 -2.93
C ALA A 133 -57.05 7.25 -2.88
N SER A 134 -56.82 8.17 -1.95
CA SER A 134 -55.53 8.88 -1.81
C SER A 134 -54.43 8.07 -1.13
N VAL A 135 -54.78 7.04 -0.35
CA VAL A 135 -53.82 6.20 0.40
C VAL A 135 -52.75 5.56 -0.49
N PRO A 136 -53.08 4.84 -1.58
CA PRO A 136 -52.05 4.23 -2.46
C PRO A 136 -51.23 5.24 -3.28
N VAL A 137 -51.66 6.50 -3.37
CA VAL A 137 -50.89 7.57 -4.02
C VAL A 137 -49.89 8.20 -3.05
N ALA A 138 -50.19 8.16 -1.76
CA ALA A 138 -49.36 8.75 -0.72
C ALA A 138 -48.24 7.82 -0.21
N ILE A 139 -48.33 6.50 -0.45
CA ILE A 139 -47.38 5.46 0.00
C ILE A 139 -46.42 5.07 -1.14
#